data_AF-A0A3A0UM44-F1
#
_entry.id   AF-A0A3A0UM44-F1
#
_cell.length_a   1.000
_cell.length_b   1.000
_cell.length_c   1.000
_cell.angle_alpha   90.00
_cell.angle_beta   90.00
_cell.angle_gamma   90.00
#
_symmetry.space_group_name_H-M   'P 1'
#
loop_
_entity.id
_entity.type
_entity.pdbx_description
1 polymer ?
#
loop_
_entity_poly.entity_id
_entity_poly.type
_entity_poly.pdbx_seq_one_letter_code
_entity_poly.pdbx_strand_id
1 'polypeptide(L)'
;HTVIGDNPQRLERVINKALENYDTVILTGGLGPTTDDLTKHTVAQVLDRDLVIDQNALDYIEQYFNEQNVEMTPNNRQQALVIEGAHVLDNKVGMAPGMLVQQHGKQIALLPGPPKEMKSMAKEALLPYFINGENTIFSELLRFAGIGESKV
;
A
#
# COMPACT_ATOMS: atom_id res chain seq x y z
N HIS A 1 14.41 3.22 -5.40
CA HIS A 1 13.26 4.14 -5.29
C HIS A 1 13.03 4.82 -6.64
N THR A 2 11.79 4.87 -7.10
CA THR A 2 11.40 5.48 -8.38
C THR A 2 10.08 6.22 -8.19
N VAL A 3 9.95 7.41 -8.78
CA VAL A 3 8.70 8.19 -8.79
C VAL A 3 8.12 8.13 -10.19
N ILE A 4 6.82 7.89 -10.29
CA ILE A 4 6.10 7.64 -11.54
C ILE A 4 4.82 8.48 -11.47
N GLY A 5 4.46 9.15 -12.57
CA GLY A 5 3.15 9.80 -12.68
C GLY A 5 2.07 8.80 -13.11
N ASP A 6 0.82 9.16 -12.90
CA ASP A 6 -0.36 8.30 -13.13
C ASP A 6 -0.61 8.05 -14.63
N ASN A 7 0.20 7.16 -15.19
CA ASN A 7 0.12 6.69 -16.57
C ASN A 7 0.21 5.15 -16.58
N PRO A 8 -0.83 4.43 -17.03
CA PRO A 8 -0.90 2.98 -16.91
C PRO A 8 0.29 2.26 -17.55
N GLN A 9 0.64 2.65 -18.78
CA GLN A 9 1.72 2.01 -19.56
C GLN A 9 3.09 2.20 -18.90
N ARG A 10 3.33 3.39 -18.32
CA ARG A 10 4.58 3.67 -17.60
C ARG A 10 4.64 2.87 -16.31
N LEU A 11 3.53 2.78 -15.60
CA LEU A 11 3.43 2.07 -14.34
C LEU A 11 3.64 0.56 -14.55
N GLU A 12 2.95 -0.02 -15.53
CA GLU A 12 3.09 -1.41 -15.97
C GLU A 12 4.55 -1.75 -16.28
N ARG A 13 5.21 -0.94 -17.11
CA ARG A 13 6.62 -1.15 -17.48
C ARG A 13 7.56 -1.14 -16.27
N VAL A 14 7.34 -0.24 -15.32
CA VAL A 14 8.19 -0.14 -14.13
C VAL A 14 7.92 -1.29 -13.16
N ILE A 15 6.66 -1.69 -12.99
CA ILE A 15 6.30 -2.84 -12.15
C ILE A 15 6.94 -4.11 -12.72
N ASN A 16 6.79 -4.39 -14.02
CA ASN A 16 7.40 -5.55 -14.67
C ASN A 16 8.92 -5.58 -14.46
N LYS A 17 9.60 -4.46 -14.73
CA LYS A 17 11.04 -4.35 -14.51
C LYS A 17 11.43 -4.53 -13.04
N ALA A 18 10.63 -4.03 -12.10
CA ALA A 18 10.89 -4.22 -10.68
C ALA A 18 10.76 -5.70 -10.29
N LEU A 19 9.75 -6.40 -10.81
CA LEU A 19 9.56 -7.82 -10.56
C LEU A 19 10.66 -8.69 -11.16
N GLU A 20 11.26 -8.31 -12.28
CA GLU A 20 12.43 -9.01 -12.81
C GLU A 20 13.64 -8.97 -11.85
N ASN A 21 13.84 -7.83 -11.17
CA ASN A 21 15.08 -7.56 -10.43
C ASN A 21 14.96 -7.75 -8.92
N TYR A 22 13.74 -7.82 -8.38
CA TYR A 22 13.49 -7.83 -6.94
C TYR A 22 12.47 -8.89 -6.56
N ASP A 23 12.64 -9.47 -5.37
CA ASP A 23 11.71 -10.43 -4.78
C ASP A 23 10.58 -9.73 -4.02
N THR A 24 10.76 -8.46 -3.67
CA THR A 24 9.76 -7.65 -2.98
C THR A 24 9.69 -6.26 -3.61
N VAL A 25 8.49 -5.85 -3.98
CA VAL A 25 8.19 -4.53 -4.53
C VAL A 25 7.11 -3.88 -3.65
N ILE A 26 7.38 -2.66 -3.17
CA ILE A 26 6.43 -1.89 -2.38
C ILE A 26 6.06 -0.64 -3.17
N LEU A 27 4.77 -0.47 -3.43
CA LEU A 27 4.18 0.69 -4.08
C LEU A 27 3.39 1.50 -3.05
N THR A 28 3.43 2.83 -3.17
CA THR A 28 2.63 3.72 -2.32
C THR A 28 1.87 4.72 -3.20
N GLY A 29 0.57 4.89 -2.97
CA GLY A 29 -0.28 5.81 -3.73
C GLY A 29 -1.06 5.13 -4.87
N GLY A 30 -2.09 5.83 -5.36
CA GLY A 30 -2.95 5.34 -6.45
C GLY A 30 -3.93 4.22 -6.04
N LEU A 31 -4.37 4.20 -4.77
CA LEU A 31 -5.34 3.21 -4.24
C LEU A 31 -6.73 3.78 -3.98
N GLY A 32 -6.89 5.10 -4.11
CA GLY A 32 -8.11 5.81 -3.82
C GLY A 32 -9.27 5.51 -4.78
N PRO A 33 -10.34 6.31 -4.68
CA PRO A 33 -11.53 6.16 -5.51
C PRO A 33 -11.43 6.89 -6.85
N THR A 34 -10.41 7.72 -7.11
CA THR A 34 -10.40 8.60 -8.28
C THR A 34 -10.03 7.84 -9.55
N THR A 35 -10.35 8.41 -10.72
CA THR A 35 -9.94 7.84 -12.02
C THR A 35 -8.42 7.80 -12.21
N ASP A 36 -7.70 8.63 -11.46
CA ASP A 36 -6.24 8.68 -11.47
C ASP A 36 -5.61 7.62 -10.54
N ASP A 37 -6.42 6.92 -9.72
CA ASP A 37 -5.96 5.83 -8.86
C ASP A 37 -5.77 4.51 -9.66
N LEU A 38 -4.69 4.48 -10.42
CA LEU A 38 -4.37 3.42 -11.38
C LEU A 38 -3.57 2.25 -10.81
N THR A 39 -3.02 2.37 -9.59
CA THR A 39 -2.03 1.42 -9.08
C THR A 39 -2.60 0.02 -8.91
N LYS A 40 -3.75 -0.13 -8.24
CA LYS A 40 -4.37 -1.45 -8.02
C LYS A 40 -4.75 -2.14 -9.34
N HIS A 41 -5.32 -1.38 -10.27
CA HIS A 41 -5.71 -1.87 -11.60
C HIS A 41 -4.50 -2.33 -12.41
N THR A 42 -3.43 -1.54 -12.41
CA THR A 42 -2.22 -1.86 -13.17
C THR A 42 -1.51 -3.08 -12.58
N VAL A 43 -1.43 -3.19 -11.24
CA VAL A 43 -0.84 -4.37 -10.62
C VAL A 43 -1.70 -5.62 -10.89
N ALA A 44 -3.03 -5.52 -10.80
CA ALA A 44 -3.93 -6.61 -11.15
C ALA A 44 -3.68 -7.11 -12.58
N GLN A 45 -3.59 -6.19 -13.54
CA GLN A 45 -3.28 -6.49 -14.94
C GLN A 45 -1.90 -7.15 -15.10
N VAL A 46 -0.85 -6.62 -14.47
CA VAL A 46 0.52 -7.19 -14.54
C VAL A 46 0.56 -8.61 -13.98
N LEU A 47 -0.22 -8.87 -12.93
CA LEU A 47 -0.28 -10.17 -12.29
C LEU A 47 -1.24 -11.15 -12.98
N ASP A 48 -1.99 -10.70 -13.99
CA ASP A 48 -3.07 -11.44 -14.64
C ASP A 48 -4.12 -11.92 -13.62
N ARG A 49 -4.62 -10.99 -12.80
CA ARG A 49 -5.64 -11.24 -11.77
C ARG A 49 -6.77 -10.23 -11.85
N ASP A 50 -7.96 -10.68 -11.45
CA ASP A 50 -9.12 -9.82 -11.34
C ASP A 50 -9.09 -8.94 -10.08
N LEU A 51 -9.88 -7.86 -10.12
CA LEU A 51 -10.23 -7.09 -8.93
C LEU A 51 -11.58 -7.57 -8.40
N VAL A 52 -11.60 -7.91 -7.11
CA VAL A 52 -12.80 -8.39 -6.41
C VAL A 52 -13.14 -7.44 -5.26
N ILE A 53 -14.40 -7.40 -4.85
CA ILE A 53 -14.81 -6.63 -3.67
C ILE A 53 -14.41 -7.41 -2.43
N ASP A 54 -13.63 -6.77 -1.55
CA ASP A 54 -13.46 -7.25 -0.18
C ASP A 54 -14.64 -6.77 0.67
N GLN A 55 -15.42 -7.72 1.20
CA GLN A 55 -16.64 -7.39 1.94
C GLN A 55 -16.31 -6.66 3.25
N ASN A 56 -15.21 -7.00 3.94
CA ASN A 56 -14.85 -6.33 5.19
C ASN A 56 -14.47 -4.86 4.96
N ALA A 57 -13.71 -4.57 3.90
CA ALA A 57 -13.38 -3.22 3.48
C ALA A 57 -14.64 -2.45 3.06
N LEU A 58 -15.55 -3.09 2.32
CA LEU A 58 -16.82 -2.47 1.93
C LEU A 58 -17.67 -2.13 3.16
N ASP A 59 -17.82 -3.06 4.10
CA ASP A 59 -18.59 -2.86 5.34
C ASP A 59 -18.00 -1.71 6.17
N TYR A 60 -16.66 -1.65 6.27
CA TYR A 60 -15.97 -0.55 6.96
C TYR A 60 -16.22 0.80 6.30
N ILE A 61 -16.16 0.86 4.96
CA ILE A 61 -16.44 2.09 4.20
C ILE A 61 -17.90 2.50 4.39
N GLU A 62 -18.85 1.58 4.26
CA GLU A 62 -20.28 1.84 4.45
C GLU A 62 -20.58 2.33 5.87
N GLN A 63 -19.99 1.69 6.89
CA GLN A 63 -20.11 2.12 8.27
C GLN A 63 -19.58 3.54 8.47
N TYR A 64 -18.41 3.86 7.92
CA TYR A 64 -17.83 5.20 8.03
C TYR A 64 -18.77 6.27 7.46
N PHE A 65 -19.32 6.08 6.26
CA PHE A 65 -20.23 7.06 5.65
C PHE A 65 -21.54 7.20 6.43
N ASN A 66 -22.07 6.09 6.95
CA ASN A 66 -23.24 6.10 7.82
C ASN A 66 -23.00 6.90 9.10
N GLU A 67 -21.85 6.70 9.77
CA GLU A 67 -21.48 7.44 10.99
C GLU A 67 -21.29 8.94 10.74
N GLN A 68 -20.78 9.32 9.56
CA GLN A 68 -20.62 10.72 9.18
C GLN A 68 -21.92 11.39 8.70
N ASN A 69 -23.02 10.65 8.56
CA ASN A 69 -24.27 11.11 7.94
C ASN A 69 -24.07 11.70 6.53
N VAL A 70 -23.18 11.10 5.75
CA VAL A 70 -22.89 11.52 4.36
C VAL A 70 -23.29 10.39 3.42
N GLU A 71 -23.98 10.73 2.33
CA GLU A 71 -24.35 9.75 1.30
C GLU A 71 -23.10 9.23 0.58
N MET A 72 -22.91 7.91 0.58
CA MET A 72 -21.79 7.26 -0.09
C MET A 72 -22.00 7.23 -1.60
N THR A 73 -21.01 7.70 -2.37
CA THR A 73 -21.07 7.62 -3.83
C THR A 73 -20.70 6.21 -4.32
N PRO A 74 -21.15 5.77 -5.51
CA PRO A 74 -20.70 4.51 -6.11
C PRO A 74 -19.18 4.42 -6.27
N ASN A 75 -18.51 5.57 -6.41
CA ASN A 75 -17.07 5.67 -6.55
C ASN A 75 -16.32 5.29 -5.26
N ASN A 76 -16.92 5.57 -4.09
CA ASN A 76 -16.34 5.16 -2.80
C ASN A 76 -16.33 3.64 -2.64
N ARG A 77 -17.34 2.94 -3.21
CA ARG A 77 -17.36 1.46 -3.21
C ARG A 77 -16.15 0.87 -3.95
N GLN A 78 -15.60 1.57 -4.95
CA GLN A 78 -14.40 1.10 -5.67
C GLN A 78 -13.14 1.08 -4.79
N GLN A 79 -13.16 1.72 -3.61
CA GLN A 79 -12.06 1.62 -2.65
C GLN A 79 -12.00 0.24 -1.98
N ALA A 80 -13.12 -0.51 -1.96
CA ALA A 80 -13.17 -1.88 -1.46
C ALA A 80 -12.66 -2.91 -2.46
N LEU A 81 -12.28 -2.50 -3.68
CA LEU A 81 -11.70 -3.41 -4.66
C LEU A 81 -10.27 -3.78 -4.27
N VAL A 82 -10.02 -5.08 -4.21
CA VAL A 82 -8.72 -5.68 -3.94
C VAL A 82 -8.35 -6.66 -5.05
N ILE A 83 -7.06 -6.92 -5.20
CA ILE A 83 -6.57 -7.93 -6.15
C ILE A 83 -6.97 -9.31 -5.65
N GLU A 84 -7.50 -10.16 -6.52
CA GLU A 84 -7.88 -11.52 -6.17
C GLU A 84 -6.71 -12.29 -5.52
N GLY A 85 -7.00 -12.93 -4.38
CA GLY A 85 -6.01 -13.66 -3.60
C GLY A 85 -4.94 -12.79 -2.92
N ALA A 86 -5.16 -11.47 -2.84
CA ALA A 86 -4.34 -10.60 -2.00
C ALA A 86 -4.63 -10.83 -0.50
N HIS A 87 -3.59 -10.68 0.32
CA HIS A 87 -3.79 -10.40 1.73
C HIS A 87 -4.16 -8.93 1.90
N VAL A 88 -5.37 -8.68 2.38
CA VAL A 88 -5.87 -7.32 2.63
C VAL A 88 -5.19 -6.75 3.87
N LEU A 89 -4.70 -5.53 3.76
CA LEU A 89 -4.03 -4.80 4.84
C LEU A 89 -4.95 -3.67 5.31
N ASP A 90 -5.56 -3.86 6.48
CA ASP A 90 -6.53 -2.92 7.02
C ASP A 90 -5.96 -1.51 7.17
N ASN A 91 -6.72 -0.52 6.69
CA ASN A 91 -6.40 0.89 6.86
C ASN A 91 -7.17 1.46 8.05
N LYS A 92 -6.53 1.57 9.21
CA LYS A 92 -7.15 2.13 10.42
C LYS A 92 -7.25 3.67 10.42
N VAL A 93 -6.63 4.33 9.45
CA VAL A 93 -6.50 5.80 9.40
C VAL A 93 -7.28 6.41 8.24
N GLY A 94 -7.47 5.65 7.16
CA GLY A 94 -8.23 6.04 5.97
C GLY A 94 -9.17 4.93 5.51
N MET A 95 -9.63 5.03 4.26
CA MET A 95 -10.64 4.12 3.71
C MET A 95 -10.07 3.02 2.82
N ALA A 96 -9.10 3.36 1.96
CA ALA A 96 -8.58 2.41 0.99
C ALA A 96 -7.66 1.40 1.70
N PRO A 97 -7.96 0.09 1.66
CA PRO A 97 -7.08 -0.92 2.22
C PRO A 97 -5.80 -1.04 1.39
N GLY A 98 -4.73 -1.47 2.04
CA GLY A 98 -3.55 -1.95 1.33
C GLY A 98 -3.73 -3.40 0.92
N MET A 99 -2.77 -3.90 0.16
CA MET A 99 -2.77 -5.27 -0.34
C MET A 99 -1.35 -5.82 -0.33
N LEU A 100 -1.19 -7.09 0.02
CA LEU A 100 0.02 -7.85 -0.19
C LEU A 100 -0.30 -9.05 -1.07
N VAL A 101 0.29 -9.09 -2.27
CA VAL A 101 0.08 -10.16 -3.25
C VAL A 101 1.37 -10.97 -3.39
N GLN A 102 1.23 -12.29 -3.41
CA GLN A 102 2.36 -13.20 -3.67
C GLN A 102 2.14 -13.93 -5.00
N GLN A 103 3.16 -13.94 -5.86
CA GLN A 103 3.13 -14.62 -7.16
C GLN A 103 4.54 -15.06 -7.56
N HIS A 104 4.70 -16.35 -7.89
CA HIS A 104 5.98 -16.92 -8.35
C HIS A 104 7.19 -16.60 -7.44
N GLY A 105 7.00 -16.66 -6.11
CA GLY A 105 8.04 -16.35 -5.12
C GLY A 105 8.33 -14.86 -4.94
N LYS A 106 7.60 -13.98 -5.63
CA LYS A 106 7.70 -12.53 -5.51
C LYS A 106 6.54 -11.97 -4.69
N GLN A 107 6.79 -10.86 -4.02
CA GLN A 107 5.83 -10.17 -3.17
C GLN A 107 5.62 -8.73 -3.65
N ILE A 108 4.37 -8.31 -3.77
CA ILE A 108 3.99 -6.95 -4.14
C ILE A 108 3.10 -6.39 -3.05
N ALA A 109 3.55 -5.33 -2.38
CA ALA A 109 2.77 -4.60 -1.41
C ALA A 109 2.28 -3.28 -2.00
N LEU A 110 0.99 -2.98 -1.81
CA LEU A 110 0.37 -1.73 -2.18
C LEU A 110 -0.08 -1.03 -0.89
N LEU A 111 0.41 0.19 -0.69
CA LEU A 111 0.08 1.03 0.46
C LEU A 111 -0.55 2.35 0.00
N PRO A 112 -1.34 3.03 0.86
CA PRO A 112 -1.93 4.32 0.54
C PRO A 112 -0.87 5.40 0.34
N GLY A 113 -1.24 6.47 -0.37
CA GLY A 113 -0.36 7.62 -0.64
C GLY A 113 -0.15 8.55 0.57
N PRO A 114 -1.22 8.94 1.29
CA PRO A 114 -1.10 9.82 2.45
C PRO A 114 -0.12 9.27 3.51
N PRO A 115 0.91 10.05 3.93
CA PRO A 115 1.98 9.54 4.79
C PRO A 115 1.51 8.98 6.14
N LYS A 116 0.41 9.50 6.70
CA LYS A 116 -0.13 9.00 7.97
C LYS A 116 -0.70 7.59 7.84
N GLU A 117 -1.53 7.38 6.81
CA GLU A 117 -2.12 6.08 6.48
C GLU A 117 -1.02 5.08 6.12
N MET A 118 -0.10 5.48 5.22
CA MET A 118 0.99 4.63 4.76
C MET A 118 1.86 4.14 5.92
N LYS A 119 2.26 5.04 6.83
CA LYS A 119 3.13 4.69 7.95
C LYS A 119 2.43 3.77 8.96
N SER A 120 1.16 4.02 9.28
CA SER A 120 0.40 3.15 10.20
C SER A 120 0.24 1.76 9.59
N MET A 121 -0.21 1.67 8.34
CA MET A 121 -0.39 0.40 7.64
C MET A 121 0.92 -0.36 7.45
N ALA A 122 2.00 0.33 7.07
CA ALA A 122 3.31 -0.29 6.94
C ALA A 122 3.73 -0.93 8.27
N LYS A 123 3.62 -0.19 9.38
CA LYS A 123 4.08 -0.66 10.69
C LYS A 123 3.20 -1.78 11.26
N GLU A 124 1.89 -1.64 11.17
CA GLU A 124 0.93 -2.49 11.88
C GLU A 124 0.45 -3.68 11.05
N ALA A 125 0.31 -3.51 9.73
CA ALA A 125 -0.24 -4.53 8.86
C ALA A 125 0.83 -5.17 7.97
N LEU A 126 1.75 -4.40 7.37
CA LEU A 126 2.71 -4.92 6.39
C LEU A 126 3.96 -5.55 7.03
N LEU A 127 4.65 -4.85 7.92
CA LEU A 127 5.92 -5.28 8.50
C LEU A 127 5.87 -6.66 9.18
N PRO A 128 4.79 -7.08 9.88
CA PRO A 128 4.68 -8.41 10.45
C PRO A 128 4.86 -9.57 9.44
N TYR A 129 4.64 -9.32 8.14
CA TYR A 129 4.87 -10.33 7.09
C TYR A 129 6.34 -10.49 6.68
N PHE A 130 7.20 -9.52 7.03
CA PHE A 130 8.62 -9.50 6.66
C PHE A 130 9.57 -9.70 7.84
N ILE A 131 9.12 -9.39 9.06
CA ILE A 131 9.97 -9.46 10.25
C ILE A 131 9.79 -10.83 10.89
N ASN A 132 10.66 -11.76 10.52
CA ASN A 132 10.62 -13.15 11.01
C ASN A 132 11.58 -13.37 12.21
N GLY A 133 12.21 -12.31 12.71
CA GLY A 133 13.13 -12.36 13.86
C GLY A 133 14.53 -12.89 13.57
N GLU A 134 14.82 -13.33 12.34
CA GLU A 134 16.12 -13.97 12.00
C GLU A 134 17.27 -12.98 11.89
N ASN A 135 17.01 -11.72 11.53
CA ASN A 135 18.03 -10.68 11.37
C ASN A 135 17.57 -9.38 12.06
N THR A 136 18.38 -8.87 12.99
CA THR A 136 18.11 -7.61 13.70
C THR A 136 19.11 -6.55 13.29
N ILE A 137 18.61 -5.41 12.81
CA ILE A 137 19.40 -4.20 12.62
C ILE A 137 19.10 -3.28 13.80
N PHE A 138 20.12 -2.95 14.60
CA PHE A 138 20.01 -2.00 15.70
C PHE A 138 20.48 -0.62 15.24
N SER A 139 19.68 0.42 15.52
CA SER A 139 20.01 1.81 15.21
C SER A 139 19.68 2.69 16.41
N GLU A 140 20.68 3.41 16.93
CA GLU A 140 20.53 4.37 18.02
C GLU A 140 20.76 5.79 17.48
N LEU A 141 19.82 6.70 17.71
CA LEU A 141 19.91 8.09 17.26
C LEU A 141 20.24 8.99 18.45
N LEU A 142 21.51 9.42 18.54
CA LEU A 142 21.96 10.41 19.51
C LEU A 142 21.85 11.81 18.90
N ARG A 143 21.07 12.70 19.55
CA ARG A 143 20.90 14.09 19.11
C ARG A 143 21.63 15.01 20.09
N PHE A 144 22.68 15.66 19.63
CA PHE A 144 23.43 16.66 20.39
C PHE A 144 23.04 18.07 19.92
N ALA A 145 22.97 19.03 20.85
CA ALA A 145 22.77 20.44 20.56
C ALA A 145 23.88 21.26 21.24
N GLY A 146 24.48 22.21 20.52
CA GLY A 146 25.52 23.09 21.06
C GLY A 146 26.92 22.45 21.21
N ILE A 147 27.12 21.22 20.75
CA ILE A 147 28.41 20.52 20.73
C ILE A 147 28.77 20.30 19.26
N GLY A 148 29.96 20.75 18.84
CA GLY A 148 30.46 20.50 17.49
C GLY A 148 30.94 19.05 17.34
N GLU A 149 30.87 18.50 16.13
CA GLU A 149 31.23 17.10 15.84
C GLU A 149 32.63 16.71 16.34
N SER A 150 33.57 17.66 16.40
CA SER A 150 34.93 17.45 16.92
C SER A 150 35.02 17.19 18.43
N LYS A 151 33.94 17.37 19.18
CA LYS A 151 33.85 17.13 20.64
C LYS A 151 32.93 15.96 21.01
N VAL A 152 32.36 15.26 20.01
CA VAL A 152 31.51 14.08 20.18
C VAL A 152 32.34 12.82 20.00
#